data_AF-A0A831RFQ3-F1
#
_entry.id   AF-A0A831RFQ3-F1
#
_cell.length_a   1.000
_cell.length_b   1.000
_cell.length_c   1.000
_cell.angle_alpha   90.00
_cell.angle_beta   90.00
_cell.angle_gamma   90.00
#
_symmetry.space_group_name_H-M   'P 1'
#
loop_
_entity.id
_entity.type
_entity.pdbx_description
1 polymer ?
#
loop_
_entity_poly.entity_id
_entity_poly.type
_entity_poly.pdbx_seq_one_letter_code
_entity_poly.pdbx_strand_id
1 'polypeptide(L)'
;MANGTTQTGGELQEKLVAVRRVAKVVKGGRQFGFTALTVVGDGNGRVGFGLSKAREVPVAIQKSLEQARKNMVQVRLRGDTLQYPITVTEGAAKVYMQPAAEGTGIIAGGAMRAVFEAVGVHNVLAKCIGTTNPINVVRATIKGLTEMHDPKYVAAKRGKSVKEILG
;
A
#
# COMPACT_ATOMS: atom_id res chain seq x y z
N MET A 1 -8.28 -14.70 36.58
CA MET A 1 -7.30 -13.60 36.38
C MET A 1 -6.31 -14.09 35.32
N ALA A 2 -6.15 -13.54 34.12
CA ALA A 2 -6.66 -12.33 33.50
C ALA A 2 -7.01 -12.67 32.03
N ASN A 3 -8.19 -12.25 31.58
CA ASN A 3 -8.53 -12.24 30.16
C ASN A 3 -7.58 -11.25 29.47
N GLY A 4 -6.67 -11.78 28.65
CA GLY A 4 -5.88 -10.96 27.75
C GLY A 4 -6.82 -10.21 26.81
N THR A 5 -6.87 -8.91 26.96
CA THR A 5 -7.57 -7.98 26.08
C THR A 5 -7.06 -8.15 24.65
N THR A 6 -7.80 -8.89 23.83
CA THR A 6 -7.71 -8.80 22.37
C THR A 6 -8.03 -7.34 22.02
N GLN A 7 -7.01 -6.54 21.71
CA GLN A 7 -7.23 -5.18 21.24
C GLN A 7 -8.00 -5.26 19.93
N THR A 8 -9.29 -4.91 19.99
CA THR A 8 -10.20 -4.70 18.87
C THR A 8 -9.73 -3.48 18.08
N GLY A 9 -8.64 -3.62 17.32
CA GLY A 9 -8.32 -2.72 16.22
C GLY A 9 -9.19 -3.13 15.04
N GLY A 10 -10.09 -2.26 14.60
CA GLY A 10 -11.09 -2.54 13.56
C GLY A 10 -10.52 -3.35 12.40
N GLU A 11 -11.28 -4.32 11.92
CA GLU A 11 -10.92 -5.39 10.98
C GLU A 11 -9.90 -4.97 9.90
N LEU A 12 -8.62 -5.02 10.26
CA LEU A 12 -7.53 -4.65 9.37
C LEU A 12 -7.30 -5.79 8.39
N GLN A 13 -7.40 -5.50 7.10
CA GLN A 13 -7.05 -6.42 6.05
C GLN A 13 -5.54 -6.53 5.93
N GLU A 14 -5.02 -7.73 6.13
CA GLU A 14 -3.60 -8.04 6.03
C GLU A 14 -3.32 -8.80 4.73
N LYS A 15 -2.38 -8.27 3.94
CA LYS A 15 -2.00 -8.87 2.66
C LYS A 15 -0.50 -9.13 2.63
N LEU A 16 -0.13 -10.38 2.37
CA LEU A 16 1.25 -10.78 2.13
C LEU A 16 1.60 -10.55 0.66
N VAL A 17 2.57 -9.67 0.39
CA VAL A 17 2.96 -9.34 -0.99
C VAL A 17 4.10 -10.24 -1.48
N ALA A 18 5.14 -10.38 -0.66
CA ALA A 18 6.30 -11.18 -1.03
C ALA A 18 7.04 -11.70 0.19
N VAL A 19 7.53 -12.93 0.08
CA VAL A 19 8.50 -13.51 1.01
C VAL A 19 9.73 -13.92 0.21
N ARG A 20 10.92 -13.57 0.72
CA ARG A 20 12.19 -13.88 0.08
C ARG A 20 13.13 -14.53 1.09
N ARG A 21 13.84 -15.58 0.67
CA ARG A 21 14.98 -16.12 1.42
C ARG A 21 16.23 -15.34 1.04
N VAL A 22 16.89 -14.73 2.02
CA VAL A 22 18.15 -14.00 1.87
C VAL A 22 19.26 -14.76 2.59
N ALA A 23 20.52 -14.61 2.12
CA ALA A 23 21.66 -15.33 2.70
C ALA A 23 22.84 -14.39 2.96
N LYS A 24 23.51 -14.57 4.09
CA LYS A 24 24.82 -13.98 4.39
C LYS A 24 25.88 -15.08 4.34
N VAL A 25 26.92 -14.91 3.52
CA VAL A 25 28.04 -15.85 3.44
C VAL A 25 29.00 -15.61 4.61
N VAL A 26 29.45 -16.69 5.26
CA VAL A 26 30.40 -16.70 6.37
C VAL A 26 31.47 -17.78 6.13
N LYS A 27 32.59 -17.76 6.88
CA LYS A 27 33.71 -18.69 6.69
C LYS A 27 33.31 -20.18 6.70
N GLY A 28 32.26 -20.53 7.44
CA GLY A 28 31.74 -21.90 7.56
C GLY A 28 30.47 -22.23 6.76
N GLY A 29 30.02 -21.35 5.84
CA GLY A 29 28.84 -21.62 5.01
C GLY A 29 27.95 -20.39 4.76
N ARG A 30 26.62 -20.61 4.72
CA ARG A 30 25.63 -19.55 4.48
C ARG A 30 24.62 -19.51 5.61
N GLN A 31 24.47 -18.34 6.23
CA GLN A 31 23.39 -18.06 7.17
C GLN A 31 22.18 -17.54 6.40
N PHE A 32 21.08 -18.28 6.44
CA PHE A 32 19.82 -17.88 5.81
C PHE A 32 18.97 -17.01 6.75
N GLY A 33 18.19 -16.14 6.16
CA GLY A 33 17.09 -15.45 6.81
C GLY A 33 15.95 -15.25 5.81
N PHE A 34 14.79 -14.83 6.31
CA PHE A 34 13.62 -14.56 5.50
C PHE A 34 13.23 -13.10 5.66
N THR A 35 12.88 -12.48 4.54
CA THR A 35 12.33 -11.13 4.49
C THR A 35 10.88 -11.23 4.03
N ALA A 36 9.99 -10.56 4.73
CA ALA A 36 8.57 -10.47 4.38
C ALA A 36 8.22 -9.00 4.08
N LEU A 37 7.42 -8.81 3.04
CA LEU A 37 6.77 -7.55 2.69
C LEU A 37 5.27 -7.75 2.84
N THR A 38 4.66 -6.99 3.75
CA THR A 38 3.23 -7.03 4.02
C THR A 38 2.62 -5.66 3.85
N VAL A 39 1.34 -5.63 3.49
CA VAL A 39 0.50 -4.44 3.41
C VAL A 39 -0.68 -4.65 4.35
N VAL A 40 -1.07 -3.60 5.06
CA VAL A 40 -2.19 -3.59 6.00
C VAL A 40 -3.07 -2.39 5.67
N GLY A 41 -4.38 -2.55 5.72
CA GLY A 41 -5.30 -1.42 5.55
C GLY A 41 -6.67 -1.71 6.15
N ASP A 42 -7.49 -0.68 6.28
CA ASP A 42 -8.81 -0.74 6.91
C ASP A 42 -9.97 -0.79 5.91
N GLY A 43 -9.66 -0.88 4.60
CA GLY A 43 -10.66 -0.82 3.53
C GLY A 43 -11.38 0.53 3.41
N ASN A 44 -11.03 1.52 4.23
CA ASN A 44 -11.70 2.83 4.32
C ASN A 44 -10.72 3.98 4.06
N GLY A 45 -9.70 3.73 3.24
CA GLY A 45 -8.72 4.74 2.86
C GLY A 45 -7.56 4.88 3.83
N ARG A 46 -7.27 3.92 4.73
CA ARG A 46 -5.97 3.85 5.42
C ARG A 46 -5.17 2.65 4.95
N VAL A 47 -3.88 2.88 4.72
CA VAL A 47 -2.95 1.81 4.32
C VAL A 47 -1.58 2.04 4.89
N GLY A 48 -0.91 0.95 5.26
CA GLY A 48 0.48 0.91 5.68
C GLY A 48 1.18 -0.30 5.06
N PHE A 49 2.50 -0.25 5.00
CA PHE A 49 3.33 -1.37 4.58
C PHE A 49 4.47 -1.61 5.55
N GLY A 50 4.93 -2.86 5.62
CA GLY A 50 6.02 -3.29 6.47
C GLY A 50 7.03 -4.11 5.69
N LEU A 51 8.31 -3.98 6.05
CA LEU A 51 9.39 -4.78 5.48
C LEU A 51 10.29 -5.24 6.62
N SER A 52 10.19 -6.51 6.96
CA SER A 52 10.91 -7.07 8.10
C SER A 52 11.69 -8.32 7.74
N LYS A 53 12.70 -8.64 8.56
CA LYS A 53 13.57 -9.80 8.42
C LYS A 53 13.63 -10.61 9.72
N ALA A 54 13.57 -11.93 9.61
CA ALA A 54 13.80 -12.86 10.72
C ALA A 54 14.50 -14.14 10.26
N ARG A 55 14.79 -15.05 11.20
CA ARG A 55 15.35 -16.38 10.90
C ARG A 55 14.30 -17.36 10.38
N GLU A 56 13.04 -17.16 10.77
CA GLU A 56 11.90 -17.99 10.37
C GLU A 56 10.86 -17.16 9.63
N VAL A 57 10.08 -17.81 8.76
CA VAL A 57 9.06 -17.14 7.95
C VAL A 57 7.93 -16.55 8.79
N PRO A 58 7.30 -17.27 9.75
CA PRO A 58 6.18 -16.72 10.51
C PRO A 58 6.58 -15.50 11.34
N VAL A 59 7.77 -15.54 11.96
CA VAL A 59 8.33 -14.42 12.73
C VAL A 59 8.62 -13.21 11.84
N ALA A 60 9.08 -13.43 10.60
CA ALA A 60 9.30 -12.33 9.66
C ALA A 60 7.99 -11.64 9.26
N ILE A 61 6.93 -12.42 9.04
CA ILE A 61 5.59 -11.91 8.69
C ILE A 61 5.02 -11.12 9.87
N GLN A 62 5.05 -11.67 11.09
CA GLN A 62 4.53 -10.99 12.28
C GLN A 62 5.20 -9.62 12.49
N LYS A 63 6.54 -9.56 12.43
CA LYS A 63 7.28 -8.29 12.53
C LYS A 63 6.90 -7.30 11.41
N SER A 64 6.69 -7.82 10.20
CA SER A 64 6.27 -7.01 9.07
C SER A 64 4.88 -6.41 9.28
N LEU A 65 3.93 -7.19 9.83
CA LEU A 65 2.58 -6.72 10.16
C LEU A 65 2.60 -5.66 11.24
N GLU A 66 3.36 -5.86 12.32
CA GLU A 66 3.52 -4.86 13.38
C GLU A 66 4.10 -3.54 12.85
N GLN A 67 5.07 -3.61 11.94
CA GLN A 67 5.64 -2.44 11.29
C GLN A 67 4.63 -1.74 10.36
N ALA A 68 3.85 -2.50 9.59
CA ALA A 68 2.83 -1.96 8.71
C ALA A 68 1.73 -1.21 9.48
N ARG A 69 1.28 -1.76 10.63
CA ARG A 69 0.30 -1.12 11.51
C ARG A 69 0.79 0.21 12.08
N LYS A 70 2.09 0.33 12.37
CA LYS A 70 2.70 1.58 12.85
C LYS A 70 2.80 2.65 11.76
N ASN A 71 2.94 2.23 10.51
CA ASN A 71 3.17 3.11 9.36
C ASN A 71 1.90 3.35 8.53
N MET A 72 0.71 3.31 9.14
CA MET A 72 -0.53 3.59 8.42
C MET A 72 -0.65 5.06 8.05
N VAL A 73 -1.02 5.31 6.81
CA VAL A 73 -1.23 6.63 6.22
C VAL A 73 -2.66 6.71 5.72
N GLN A 74 -3.28 7.88 5.89
CA GLN A 74 -4.61 8.16 5.34
C GLN A 74 -4.51 8.63 3.89
N VAL A 75 -5.31 8.00 3.04
CA VAL A 75 -5.46 8.25 1.60
C VAL A 75 -6.84 8.86 1.37
N ARG A 76 -6.88 9.82 0.46
CA ARG A 76 -8.10 10.55 0.09
C ARG A 76 -8.70 9.95 -1.17
N LEU A 77 -9.76 9.16 -1.00
CA LEU A 77 -10.45 8.45 -2.09
C LEU A 77 -11.77 9.13 -2.45
N ARG A 78 -12.24 8.87 -3.68
CA ARG A 78 -13.57 9.27 -4.14
C ARG A 78 -14.47 8.04 -4.20
N GLY A 79 -15.13 7.73 -3.08
CA GLY A 79 -15.85 6.46 -2.94
C GLY A 79 -14.89 5.29 -3.18
N ASP A 80 -15.16 4.51 -4.21
CA ASP A 80 -14.43 3.27 -4.49
C ASP A 80 -13.31 3.42 -5.54
N THR A 81 -12.98 4.67 -5.92
CA THR A 81 -12.00 5.00 -6.98
C THR A 81 -11.06 6.15 -6.61
N LEU A 82 -10.08 6.41 -7.48
CA LEU A 82 -9.10 7.48 -7.36
C LEU A 82 -9.70 8.84 -7.74
N GLN A 83 -9.09 9.94 -7.29
CA GLN A 83 -9.55 11.29 -7.62
C GLN A 83 -9.23 11.68 -9.08
N TYR A 84 -8.01 11.40 -9.53
CA TYR A 84 -7.50 11.74 -10.87
C TYR A 84 -6.35 10.80 -11.27
N PRO A 85 -6.04 10.68 -12.57
CA PRO A 85 -4.89 9.90 -13.01
C PRO A 85 -3.57 10.51 -12.53
N ILE A 86 -2.66 9.68 -12.04
CA ILE A 86 -1.34 10.09 -11.54
C ILE A 86 -0.25 9.15 -12.04
N THR A 87 0.91 9.72 -12.35
CA THR A 87 2.15 8.97 -12.58
C THR A 87 3.13 9.30 -11.47
N VAL A 88 3.56 8.29 -10.72
CA VAL A 88 4.50 8.47 -9.61
C VAL A 88 5.74 7.64 -9.83
N THR A 89 6.88 8.20 -9.44
CA THR A 89 8.18 7.51 -9.49
C THR A 89 8.76 7.43 -8.09
N GLU A 90 9.21 6.23 -7.71
CA GLU A 90 9.93 5.96 -6.47
C GLU A 90 11.11 5.02 -6.73
N GLY A 91 12.32 5.53 -6.54
CA GLY A 91 13.53 4.86 -7.02
C GLY A 91 13.43 4.58 -8.52
N ALA A 92 13.58 3.31 -8.91
CA ALA A 92 13.46 2.86 -10.30
C ALA A 92 12.02 2.48 -10.72
N ALA A 93 11.05 2.49 -9.79
CA ALA A 93 9.66 2.12 -10.08
C ALA A 93 8.87 3.33 -10.52
N LYS A 94 8.32 3.26 -11.74
CA LYS A 94 7.34 4.22 -12.25
C LYS A 94 5.97 3.53 -12.29
N VAL A 95 5.00 4.07 -11.60
CA VAL A 95 3.64 3.54 -11.51
C VAL A 95 2.67 4.57 -12.05
N TYR A 96 1.85 4.13 -13.00
CA TYR A 96 0.72 4.90 -13.51
C TYR A 96 -0.57 4.34 -12.91
N MET A 97 -1.44 5.20 -12.42
CA MET A 97 -2.74 4.84 -11.84
C MET A 97 -3.80 5.78 -12.38
N GLN A 98 -4.95 5.23 -12.75
CA GLN A 98 -6.07 5.98 -13.33
C GLN A 98 -7.39 5.50 -12.72
N PRO A 99 -8.30 6.43 -12.34
CA PRO A 99 -9.63 6.07 -11.89
C PRO A 99 -10.40 5.37 -13.01
N ALA A 100 -11.13 4.32 -12.65
CA ALA A 100 -11.99 3.57 -13.56
C ALA A 100 -13.48 3.78 -13.24
N ALA A 101 -14.34 3.47 -14.21
CA ALA A 101 -15.78 3.45 -14.02
C ALA A 101 -16.20 2.29 -13.10
N GLU A 102 -17.39 2.43 -12.49
CA GLU A 102 -17.98 1.38 -11.67
C GLU A 102 -18.09 0.06 -12.43
N GLY A 103 -17.74 -1.05 -11.78
CA GLY A 103 -17.77 -2.39 -12.37
C GLY A 103 -16.50 -2.80 -13.13
N THR A 104 -15.49 -1.92 -13.26
CA THR A 104 -14.22 -2.26 -13.92
C THR A 104 -13.37 -3.23 -13.09
N GLY A 105 -13.44 -3.12 -11.75
CA GLY A 105 -12.58 -3.89 -10.85
C GLY A 105 -11.12 -3.37 -10.79
N ILE A 106 -10.27 -4.14 -10.12
CA ILE A 106 -8.85 -3.81 -9.90
C ILE A 106 -7.99 -4.43 -11.00
N ILE A 107 -7.63 -3.64 -12.02
CA ILE A 107 -6.68 -4.04 -13.07
C ILE A 107 -5.31 -3.49 -12.72
N ALA A 108 -4.54 -4.28 -11.97
CA ALA A 108 -3.22 -3.90 -11.47
C ALA A 108 -2.29 -5.11 -11.36
N GLY A 109 -0.98 -4.87 -11.38
CA GLY A 109 0.04 -5.88 -11.05
C GLY A 109 -0.08 -6.34 -9.59
N GLY A 110 0.33 -7.58 -9.28
CA GLY A 110 0.05 -8.22 -7.98
C GLY A 110 0.43 -7.41 -6.74
N ALA A 111 1.60 -6.74 -6.76
CA ALA A 111 2.03 -5.89 -5.65
C ALA A 111 1.14 -4.64 -5.47
N MET A 112 0.67 -4.02 -6.56
CA MET A 112 -0.24 -2.88 -6.50
C MET A 112 -1.64 -3.32 -6.12
N ARG A 113 -2.10 -4.46 -6.64
CA ARG A 113 -3.41 -5.05 -6.30
C ARG A 113 -3.55 -5.26 -4.80
N ALA A 114 -2.53 -5.82 -4.14
CA ALA A 114 -2.53 -5.99 -2.68
C ALA A 114 -2.69 -4.65 -1.93
N VAL A 115 -2.14 -3.55 -2.46
CA VAL A 115 -2.31 -2.20 -1.89
C VAL A 115 -3.72 -1.69 -2.11
N PHE A 116 -4.26 -1.77 -3.34
CA PHE A 116 -5.61 -1.29 -3.63
C PHE A 116 -6.68 -2.04 -2.85
N GLU A 117 -6.54 -3.36 -2.72
CA GLU A 117 -7.45 -4.18 -1.89
C GLU A 117 -7.41 -3.73 -0.43
N ALA A 118 -6.22 -3.56 0.15
CA ALA A 118 -6.08 -3.14 1.55
C ALA A 118 -6.62 -1.72 1.81
N VAL A 119 -6.48 -0.82 0.83
CA VAL A 119 -6.99 0.55 0.90
C VAL A 119 -8.52 0.61 0.81
N GLY A 120 -9.15 -0.33 0.09
CA GLY A 120 -10.58 -0.29 -0.25
C GLY A 120 -10.89 0.32 -1.62
N VAL A 121 -9.92 0.32 -2.55
CA VAL A 121 -10.18 0.75 -3.94
C VAL A 121 -10.68 -0.44 -4.73
N HIS A 122 -11.88 -0.34 -5.30
CA HIS A 122 -12.47 -1.41 -6.09
C HIS A 122 -12.32 -1.20 -7.60
N ASN A 123 -12.24 0.05 -8.08
CA ASN A 123 -12.21 0.37 -9.50
C ASN A 123 -10.97 1.18 -9.87
N VAL A 124 -9.97 0.55 -10.47
CA VAL A 124 -8.71 1.22 -10.84
C VAL A 124 -7.99 0.52 -11.98
N LEU A 125 -7.42 1.32 -12.88
CA LEU A 125 -6.47 0.88 -13.90
C LEU A 125 -5.06 1.30 -13.45
N ALA A 126 -4.16 0.35 -13.23
CA ALA A 126 -2.79 0.65 -12.81
C ALA A 126 -1.76 -0.19 -13.55
N LYS A 127 -0.65 0.45 -13.93
CA LYS A 127 0.45 -0.18 -14.65
C LYS A 127 1.80 0.23 -14.08
N CYS A 128 2.64 -0.76 -13.79
CA CYS A 128 4.06 -0.54 -13.56
C CYS A 128 4.76 -0.37 -14.90
N ILE A 129 5.52 0.71 -15.04
CA ILE A 129 6.37 0.99 -16.19
C ILE A 129 7.83 0.90 -15.71
N GLY A 130 8.62 -0.01 -16.27
CA GLY A 130 10.00 -0.24 -15.82
C GLY A 130 10.11 -1.39 -14.80
N THR A 131 10.66 -1.14 -13.61
CA THR A 131 10.95 -2.23 -12.65
C THR A 131 9.69 -2.84 -12.05
N THR A 132 9.73 -4.17 -11.88
CA THR A 132 8.69 -4.99 -11.26
C THR A 132 9.02 -5.37 -9.82
N ASN A 133 10.04 -4.75 -9.19
CA ASN A 133 10.41 -5.05 -7.81
C ASN A 133 9.28 -4.67 -6.84
N PRO A 134 8.63 -5.63 -6.14
CA PRO A 134 7.47 -5.37 -5.30
C PRO A 134 7.71 -4.35 -4.20
N ILE A 135 8.92 -4.25 -3.64
CA ILE A 135 9.24 -3.28 -2.60
C ILE A 135 9.08 -1.85 -3.14
N ASN A 136 9.65 -1.56 -4.31
CA ASN A 136 9.60 -0.23 -4.89
C ASN A 136 8.22 0.07 -5.47
N VAL A 137 7.57 -0.93 -6.06
CA VAL A 137 6.19 -0.80 -6.57
C VAL A 137 5.22 -0.45 -5.45
N VAL A 138 5.26 -1.14 -4.30
CA VAL A 138 4.40 -0.83 -3.16
C VAL A 138 4.66 0.59 -2.65
N ARG A 139 5.94 0.98 -2.50
CA ARG A 139 6.31 2.34 -2.08
C ARG A 139 5.81 3.41 -3.06
N ALA A 140 6.01 3.21 -4.36
CA ALA A 140 5.53 4.12 -5.41
C ALA A 140 4.00 4.26 -5.39
N THR A 141 3.30 3.14 -5.20
CA THR A 141 1.83 3.12 -5.16
C THR A 141 1.31 3.91 -3.96
N ILE A 142 1.83 3.63 -2.76
CA ILE A 142 1.41 4.33 -1.54
C ILE A 142 1.76 5.82 -1.63
N LYS A 143 2.95 6.17 -2.13
CA LYS A 143 3.33 7.57 -2.37
C LYS A 143 2.34 8.28 -3.28
N GLY A 144 1.97 7.67 -4.40
CA GLY A 144 1.00 8.28 -5.31
C GLY A 144 -0.40 8.40 -4.73
N LEU A 145 -0.81 7.48 -3.87
CA LEU A 145 -2.07 7.60 -3.12
C LEU A 145 -2.01 8.72 -2.07
N THR A 146 -0.88 8.91 -1.39
CA THR A 146 -0.70 9.99 -0.40
C THR A 146 -0.61 11.37 -1.04
N GLU A 147 -0.04 11.47 -2.24
CA GLU A 147 0.05 12.72 -3.01
C GLU A 147 -1.30 13.15 -3.62
N MET A 148 -2.31 12.27 -3.63
CA MET A 148 -3.65 12.65 -4.09
C MET A 148 -4.34 13.62 -3.15
N HIS A 149 -5.00 14.61 -3.75
CA HIS A 149 -5.75 15.62 -3.03
C HIS A 149 -7.22 15.61 -3.40
N ASP A 150 -8.08 15.82 -2.40
CA ASP A 150 -9.51 16.00 -2.63
C ASP A 150 -9.78 17.35 -3.32
N PRO A 151 -10.80 17.42 -4.19
CA PRO A 151 -11.29 18.69 -4.72
C PRO A 151 -11.59 19.73 -3.63
N LYS A 152 -12.11 19.28 -2.48
CA LYS A 152 -12.36 20.13 -1.29
C LYS A 152 -11.08 20.76 -0.74
N TYR A 153 -10.00 19.99 -0.67
CA TYR A 153 -8.70 20.46 -0.20
C TYR A 153 -8.10 21.49 -1.17
N VAL A 154 -8.19 21.22 -2.48
CA VAL A 154 -7.70 22.14 -3.51
C VAL A 154 -8.53 23.44 -3.56
N ALA A 155 -9.84 23.35 -3.35
CA ALA A 155 -10.75 24.51 -3.28
C ALA A 155 -10.40 25.43 -2.11
N ALA A 156 -10.24 24.86 -0.92
CA ALA A 156 -9.79 25.60 0.27
C ALA A 156 -8.42 26.26 0.05
N LYS A 157 -7.46 25.54 -0.56
CA LYS A 157 -6.12 26.07 -0.85
C LYS A 157 -6.14 27.24 -1.83
N ARG A 158 -7.08 27.24 -2.78
CA ARG A 158 -7.20 28.28 -3.83
C ARG A 158 -8.19 29.39 -3.47
N GLY A 159 -8.93 29.28 -2.36
CA GLY A 159 -9.97 30.23 -1.97
C GLY A 159 -11.17 30.26 -2.91
N LYS A 160 -11.43 29.15 -3.64
CA LYS A 160 -12.54 29.04 -4.61
C LYS A 160 -13.59 28.05 -4.11
N SER A 161 -14.79 28.10 -4.68
CA SER A 161 -15.82 27.10 -4.41
C SER A 161 -15.48 25.76 -5.10
N VAL A 162 -16.03 24.67 -4.57
CA VAL A 162 -15.80 23.31 -5.12
C VAL A 162 -16.36 23.17 -6.55
N LYS A 163 -17.45 23.88 -6.86
CA LYS A 163 -18.05 23.89 -8.20
C LYS A 163 -17.10 24.48 -9.25
N GLU A 164 -16.44 25.59 -8.94
CA GLU A 164 -15.48 26.24 -9.84
C GLU A 164 -14.22 25.40 -10.11
N ILE A 165 -13.93 24.40 -9.27
CA ILE A 165 -12.78 23.50 -9.44
C ILE A 165 -13.16 22.25 -10.25
N LEU A 166 -14.39 21.77 -10.12
CA LEU A 166 -14.87 20.61 -10.85
C LEU A 166 -15.30 20.95 -12.29
N GLY A 167 -15.60 22.22 -12.57
CA GLY A 167 -16.10 22.70 -13.86
C GLY A 167 -17.62 22.73 -13.89
#